data_AF-A0AAD7QL21-F1
#
_entry.id   AF-A0AAD7QL21-F1
#
_cell.length_a   1.000
_cell.length_b   1.000
_cell.length_c   1.000
_cell.angle_alpha   90.00
_cell.angle_beta   90.00
_cell.angle_gamma   90.00
#
_symmetry.space_group_name_H-M   'P 1'
#
loop_
_entity.id
_entity.type
_entity.pdbx_description
1 polymer ?
#
loop_
_entity_poly.entity_id
_entity_poly.type
_entity_poly.pdbx_seq_one_letter_code
_entity_poly.pdbx_strand_id
1 'polypeptide(L)'
;MRNQINYLDSIGQERAIAIVDSKQQSSRTNLTGCWLFHGSLNSDGYGQVWVKPNHLVTATGRSVQKAYLIHIIAYISKYPEEYDRASHISHLCANRQCFNPRHLCQESPQLNNQRKGCNG
;
A
#
# COMPACT_ATOMS: atom_id res chain seq x y z
N MET A 1 6.61 -0.09 20.89
CA MET A 1 5.84 -0.87 19.89
C MET A 1 5.42 0.07 18.77
N ARG A 2 5.85 -0.15 17.52
CA ARG A 2 5.32 0.63 16.39
C ARG A 2 3.88 0.20 16.19
N ASN A 3 2.93 1.14 16.32
CA ASN A 3 1.51 0.88 16.12
C ASN A 3 1.29 0.54 14.64
N GLN A 4 1.29 -0.75 14.30
CA GLN A 4 1.09 -1.22 12.94
C GLN A 4 -0.36 -0.96 12.57
N ILE A 5 -0.58 -0.09 11.59
CA ILE A 5 -1.93 0.22 11.11
C ILE A 5 -2.50 -1.06 10.51
N ASN A 6 -3.66 -1.52 10.99
CA ASN A 6 -4.43 -2.55 10.28
C ASN A 6 -5.17 -1.88 9.12
N TYR A 7 -4.67 -2.08 7.90
CA TYR A 7 -5.22 -1.43 6.70
C TYR A 7 -6.63 -1.95 6.39
N LEU A 8 -6.84 -3.27 6.55
CA LEU A 8 -8.12 -3.90 6.27
C LEU A 8 -9.19 -3.45 7.26
N ASP A 9 -8.91 -3.40 8.56
CA ASP A 9 -9.87 -2.89 9.56
C ASP A 9 -10.14 -1.39 9.36
N SER A 10 -9.12 -0.63 8.97
CA SER A 10 -9.22 0.82 8.91
C SER A 10 -9.90 1.33 7.64
N ILE A 11 -9.63 0.73 6.48
CA ILE A 11 -10.16 1.18 5.17
C ILE A 11 -11.19 0.19 4.62
N GLY A 12 -11.07 -1.11 4.91
CA GLY A 12 -11.88 -2.15 4.29
C GLY A 12 -11.52 -2.39 2.82
N GLN A 13 -11.84 -3.58 2.33
CA GLN A 13 -11.50 -3.99 0.97
C GLN A 13 -12.20 -3.13 -0.09
N GLU A 14 -13.49 -2.84 0.06
CA GLU A 14 -14.27 -2.10 -0.93
C GLU A 14 -13.69 -0.70 -1.20
N ARG A 15 -13.37 0.05 -0.15
CA ARG A 15 -12.71 1.35 -0.32
C ARG A 15 -11.27 1.21 -0.79
N ALA A 16 -10.56 0.14 -0.43
CA ALA A 16 -9.24 -0.12 -0.98
C ALA A 16 -9.31 -0.30 -2.51
N ILE A 17 -10.29 -1.05 -3.02
CA ILE A 17 -10.58 -1.19 -4.46
C ILE A 17 -10.81 0.18 -5.09
N ALA A 18 -11.74 0.97 -4.53
CA ALA A 18 -12.05 2.30 -5.09
C ALA A 18 -10.83 3.25 -5.11
N ILE A 19 -9.99 3.21 -4.07
CA ILE A 19 -8.75 3.98 -4.02
C ILE A 19 -7.78 3.52 -5.11
N VAL A 20 -7.59 2.20 -5.24
CA VAL A 20 -6.64 1.61 -6.19
C VAL A 20 -7.06 1.88 -7.62
N ASP A 21 -8.33 1.67 -7.95
CA ASP A 21 -8.88 1.92 -9.28
C ASP A 21 -8.70 3.40 -9.67
N SER A 22 -9.05 4.31 -8.76
CA SER A 22 -8.84 5.75 -8.96
C SER A 22 -7.37 6.09 -9.22
N LYS A 23 -6.44 5.50 -8.45
CA LYS A 23 -5.01 5.77 -8.62
C LYS A 23 -4.43 5.12 -9.86
N GLN A 24 -4.88 3.92 -10.22
CA GLN A 24 -4.46 3.20 -11.41
C GLN A 24 -4.79 4.01 -12.67
N GLN A 25 -6.01 4.56 -12.77
CA GLN A 25 -6.44 5.38 -13.90
C GLN A 25 -5.54 6.60 -14.14
N SER A 26 -5.02 7.21 -13.07
CA SER A 26 -4.07 8.33 -13.15
C SER A 26 -2.61 7.91 -13.28
N SER A 27 -2.28 6.63 -13.12
CA SER A 27 -0.90 6.17 -13.06
C SER A 27 -0.26 6.00 -14.43
N ARG A 28 1.06 6.17 -14.49
CA ARG A 28 1.86 5.75 -15.66
C ARG A 28 2.20 4.28 -15.53
N THR A 29 2.18 3.57 -16.65
CA THR A 29 2.67 2.19 -16.73
C THR A 29 4.02 2.15 -17.45
N ASN A 30 5.00 1.44 -16.89
CA ASN A 30 6.30 1.23 -17.53
C ASN A 30 6.37 -0.13 -18.24
N LEU A 31 7.51 -0.44 -18.87
CA LEU A 31 7.71 -1.69 -19.61
C LEU A 31 7.60 -2.96 -18.75
N THR A 32 7.84 -2.86 -17.44
CA THR A 32 7.69 -4.00 -16.52
C THR A 32 6.24 -4.19 -16.07
N GLY A 33 5.31 -3.31 -16.46
CA GLY A 33 3.89 -3.35 -16.04
C GLY A 33 3.63 -2.72 -14.66
N CYS A 34 4.56 -1.94 -14.12
CA CYS A 34 4.36 -1.25 -12.83
C CYS A 34 3.37 -0.11 -12.99
N TRP A 35 2.43 0.01 -12.04
CA TRP A 35 1.60 1.22 -11.91
C TRP A 35 2.33 2.21 -11.04
N LEU A 36 2.85 3.29 -11.64
CA LEU A 36 3.73 4.23 -10.97
C LEU A 36 2.92 5.31 -10.25
N PHE A 37 3.02 5.34 -8.93
CA PHE A 37 2.43 6.37 -8.10
C PHE A 37 3.20 7.68 -8.23
N HIS A 38 2.51 8.77 -8.57
CA HIS A 38 3.08 10.09 -8.79
C HIS A 38 2.63 11.14 -7.73
N GLY A 39 2.05 10.67 -6.62
CA GLY A 39 1.62 11.53 -5.50
C GLY A 39 2.66 11.66 -4.40
N SER A 40 2.21 11.91 -3.17
CA SER A 40 3.08 12.04 -1.99
C SER A 40 3.90 10.77 -1.74
N LEU A 41 5.21 10.92 -1.57
CA LEU A 41 6.10 9.83 -1.17
C LEU A 41 6.53 10.03 0.28
N ASN A 42 6.78 8.94 1.01
CA ASN A 42 7.44 9.01 2.31
C ASN A 42 8.97 9.19 2.13
N SER A 43 9.71 9.33 3.25
CA SER A 43 11.17 9.44 3.25
C SER A 43 11.89 8.24 2.60
N ASP A 44 11.24 7.07 2.59
CA ASP A 44 11.78 5.84 2.02
C ASP A 44 11.38 5.66 0.54
N GLY A 45 10.65 6.61 -0.07
CA GLY A 45 10.24 6.59 -1.48
C GLY A 45 8.96 5.80 -1.79
N TYR A 46 8.23 5.32 -0.78
CA TYR A 46 6.94 4.65 -0.97
C TYR A 46 5.79 5.65 -1.13
N GLY A 47 4.88 5.36 -2.06
CA GLY A 47 3.67 6.16 -2.26
C GLY A 47 2.73 6.15 -1.05
N GLN A 48 2.19 7.33 -0.71
CA GLN A 48 1.25 7.55 0.38
C GLN A 48 -0.03 8.23 -0.11
N VAL A 49 -1.17 7.76 0.40
CA VAL A 49 -2.46 8.42 0.26
C VAL A 49 -2.99 8.83 1.62
N TRP A 50 -3.53 10.05 1.69
CA TRP A 50 -4.17 10.59 2.89
C TRP A 50 -5.67 10.35 2.80
N VAL A 51 -6.16 9.41 3.59
CA VAL A 51 -7.59 9.05 3.60
C VAL A 51 -8.10 8.92 5.03
N LYS A 52 -9.40 9.15 5.21
CA LYS A 52 -10.05 8.91 6.50
C LYS A 52 -10.24 7.41 6.71
N PRO A 53 -10.00 6.87 7.92
CA PRO A 53 -10.51 5.57 8.34
C PRO A 53 -12.03 5.47 8.15
N ASN A 54 -12.58 4.26 7.99
CA ASN A 54 -14.01 4.01 7.80
C ASN A 54 -14.86 4.59 8.93
N HIS A 55 -14.45 4.36 10.18
CA HIS A 55 -15.16 4.88 11.35
C HIS A 55 -15.15 6.42 11.45
N LEU A 56 -14.38 7.12 10.60
CA LEU A 56 -14.30 8.58 10.53
C LEU A 56 -14.68 9.13 9.15
N VAL A 57 -15.30 8.34 8.26
CA VAL A 57 -15.57 8.78 6.88
C VAL A 57 -16.45 10.04 6.84
N THR A 58 -17.38 10.17 7.80
CA THR A 58 -18.29 11.31 7.96
C THR A 58 -17.69 12.49 8.73
N ALA A 59 -16.57 12.29 9.45
CA ALA A 59 -15.94 13.35 10.23
C ALA A 59 -15.42 14.47 9.31
N THR A 60 -15.50 15.72 9.74
CA THR A 60 -15.02 16.87 8.95
C THR A 60 -13.56 17.19 9.25
N GLY A 61 -12.91 17.94 8.36
CA GLY A 61 -11.51 18.37 8.53
C GLY A 61 -10.45 17.42 7.94
N ARG A 62 -9.24 17.95 7.76
CA ARG A 62 -8.09 17.21 7.22
C ARG A 62 -7.30 16.46 8.29
N SER A 63 -7.40 16.88 9.56
CA SER A 63 -6.69 16.29 10.70
C SER A 63 -7.10 14.85 11.00
N VAL A 64 -8.29 14.43 10.58
CA VAL A 64 -8.78 13.04 10.73
C VAL A 64 -8.25 12.08 9.66
N GLN A 65 -7.57 12.59 8.63
CA GLN A 65 -6.94 11.74 7.62
C GLN A 65 -5.68 11.10 8.20
N LYS A 66 -5.43 9.85 7.81
CA LYS A 66 -4.19 9.14 8.08
C LYS A 66 -3.48 8.85 6.77
N ALA A 67 -2.15 8.82 6.82
CA ALA A 67 -1.33 8.38 5.70
C ALA A 67 -1.30 6.85 5.65
N TYR A 68 -1.59 6.30 4.47
CA TYR A 68 -1.53 4.87 4.18
C TYR A 68 -0.63 4.63 2.97
N LEU A 69 0.17 3.57 3.02
CA LEU A 69 1.02 3.17 1.91
C LEU A 69 0.15 2.57 0.79
N ILE A 70 0.25 3.13 -0.41
CA ILE A 70 -0.63 2.75 -1.53
C ILE A 70 -0.41 1.31 -2.00
N HIS A 71 0.81 0.78 -1.89
CA HIS A 71 1.07 -0.62 -2.24
C HIS A 71 0.39 -1.58 -1.27
N ILE A 72 0.33 -1.28 0.03
CA ILE A 72 -0.40 -2.12 0.99
C ILE A 72 -1.91 -2.07 0.71
N ILE A 73 -2.46 -0.88 0.41
CA ILE A 73 -3.86 -0.72 -0.03
C ILE A 73 -4.13 -1.59 -1.27
N ALA A 74 -3.23 -1.58 -2.26
CA ALA A 74 -3.35 -2.38 -3.47
C ALA A 74 -3.28 -3.89 -3.21
N TYR A 75 -2.47 -4.32 -2.25
CA TYR A 75 -2.44 -5.73 -1.85
C TYR A 75 -3.77 -6.14 -1.22
N ILE A 76 -4.27 -5.40 -0.22
CA ILE A 76 -5.53 -5.77 0.45
C ILE A 76 -6.77 -5.63 -0.45
N SER A 77 -6.73 -4.79 -1.49
CA SER A 77 -7.84 -4.68 -2.43
C SER A 77 -8.00 -5.96 -3.25
N LYS A 78 -6.88 -6.65 -3.53
CA LYS A 78 -6.84 -7.86 -4.37
C LYS A 78 -6.79 -9.16 -3.56
N TYR A 79 -6.12 -9.17 -2.42
CA TYR A 79 -5.81 -10.35 -1.61
C TYR A 79 -6.20 -10.15 -0.12
N PRO A 80 -7.46 -9.79 0.19
CA PRO A 80 -7.88 -9.49 1.56
C PRO A 80 -7.76 -10.70 2.51
N GLU A 81 -7.99 -11.92 2.00
CA GLU A 81 -7.98 -13.18 2.77
C GLU A 81 -6.54 -13.63 3.10
N GLU A 82 -5.57 -13.24 2.27
CA GLU A 82 -4.16 -13.56 2.47
C GLU A 82 -3.48 -12.56 3.41
N TYR A 83 -4.09 -11.40 3.66
CA TYR A 83 -3.50 -10.30 4.40
C TYR A 83 -3.32 -10.64 5.89
N ASP A 84 -2.07 -10.85 6.28
CA ASP A 84 -1.64 -10.95 7.66
C ASP A 84 -1.05 -9.61 8.12
N ARG A 85 -1.69 -9.03 9.15
CA ARG A 85 -1.26 -7.79 9.78
C ARG A 85 0.13 -7.85 10.39
N ALA A 86 0.68 -9.03 10.70
CA ALA A 86 2.04 -9.17 11.24
C ALA A 86 3.11 -9.25 10.15
N SER A 87 2.70 -9.42 8.88
CA SER A 87 3.58 -9.55 7.74
C SER A 87 3.88 -8.21 7.06
N HIS A 88 4.89 -8.20 6.19
CA HIS A 88 5.23 -7.07 5.34
C HIS A 88 4.75 -7.32 3.91
N ILE A 89 4.35 -6.25 3.22
CA ILE A 89 4.04 -6.31 1.79
C ILE A 89 5.23 -5.75 1.04
N SER A 90 5.79 -6.55 0.13
CA SER A 90 7.02 -6.23 -0.57
C SER A 90 6.86 -6.25 -2.08
N HIS A 91 7.70 -5.47 -2.76
CA HIS A 91 7.69 -5.34 -4.20
C HIS A 91 8.54 -6.40 -4.87
N LEU A 92 7.94 -7.20 -5.74
CA LEU A 92 8.64 -8.12 -6.63
C LEU A 92 9.39 -7.40 -7.76
N CYS A 93 9.01 -6.16 -8.07
CA CYS A 93 9.55 -5.35 -9.17
C CYS A 93 10.67 -4.37 -8.76
N ALA A 94 11.11 -4.41 -7.50
CA ALA A 94 12.10 -3.48 -6.90
C ALA A 94 11.79 -1.97 -7.04
N ASN A 95 10.57 -1.60 -7.44
CA ASN A 95 10.15 -0.22 -7.62
C ASN A 95 9.18 0.20 -6.51
N ARG A 96 9.65 1.04 -5.57
CA ARG A 96 8.88 1.49 -4.39
C ARG A 96 7.66 2.36 -4.74
N GLN A 97 7.63 2.94 -5.94
CA GLN A 97 6.48 3.71 -6.44
C GLN A 97 5.43 2.82 -7.10
N CYS A 98 5.73 1.55 -7.36
CA CYS A 98 4.78 0.61 -7.92
C CYS A 98 3.68 0.28 -6.90
N PHE A 99 2.43 0.24 -7.36
CA PHE A 99 1.31 -0.27 -6.57
C PHE A 99 0.45 -1.28 -7.34
N ASN A 100 0.98 -1.87 -8.40
CA ASN A 100 0.30 -2.98 -9.08
C ASN A 100 0.24 -4.20 -8.13
N PRO A 101 -0.95 -4.70 -7.74
CA PRO A 101 -1.07 -5.83 -6.83
C PRO A 101 -0.32 -7.08 -7.30
N ARG A 102 -0.21 -7.29 -8.62
CA ARG A 102 0.52 -8.43 -9.20
C ARG A 102 2.03 -8.37 -8.95
N HIS A 103 2.56 -7.21 -8.57
CA HIS A 103 3.97 -7.01 -8.25
C HIS A 103 4.22 -6.95 -6.74
N LEU A 104 3.24 -7.37 -5.94
CA LEU A 104 3.31 -7.38 -4.49
C LEU A 104 3.20 -8.80 -3.97
N CYS A 105 3.94 -9.08 -2.91
CA CYS A 105 3.78 -10.32 -2.16
C CYS A 105 3.80 -10.01 -0.66
N GLN A 106 3.10 -10.85 0.10
CA GLN A 106 3.26 -10.88 1.54
C GLN A 106 4.49 -11.70 1.90
N GLU A 107 5.34 -11.16 2.75
CA GLU A 107 6.50 -11.86 3.30
C GLU A 107 6.61 -11.63 4.80
N SER A 108 7.15 -12.62 5.50
CA SER A 108 7.41 -12.49 6.93
C SER A 108 8.48 -11.41 7.17
N PRO A 109 8.42 -10.68 8.30
CA PRO A 109 9.43 -9.67 8.63
C PRO A 109 10.86 -10.22 8.62
N GLN A 110 11.03 -11.50 8.98
CA GLN A 110 12.31 -12.21 8.96
C GLN A 110 12.86 -12.32 7.52
N LEU A 111 12.04 -12.75 6.56
CA LEU A 111 12.45 -12.87 5.15
C LEU A 111 12.73 -11.49 4.53
N ASN A 112 11.90 -10.49 4.81
CA ASN A 112 12.14 -9.11 4.35
C ASN A 112 13.47 -8.55 4.87
N ASN A 113 13.80 -8.81 6.14
CA ASN A 113 15.06 -8.36 6.72
C ASN A 113 16.27 -9.10 6.13
N GLN A 114 16.15 -10.38 5.78
CA GLN A 114 17.21 -11.14 5.10
C GLN A 114 17.50 -10.60 3.69
N ARG A 115 16.51 -10.00 3.03
CA ARG A 115 16.68 -9.36 1.72
C ARG A 115 17.30 -7.96 1.80
N LYS A 116 17.44 -7.36 3.00
CA LYS A 116 18.13 -6.08 3.16
C LYS A 116 19.62 -6.26 2.86
N GLY A 117 20.04 -5.78 1.69
CA GLY A 117 21.43 -5.88 1.23
C GLY A 117 21.66 -6.94 0.15
N CYS A 118 20.63 -7.67 -0.29
CA CYS A 118 20.71 -8.40 -1.54
C CYS A 118 20.71 -7.37 -2.69
N ASN A 119 21.85 -7.28 -3.39
CA ASN A 119 21.88 -6.72 -4.73
C ASN A 119 21.05 -7.68 -5.59
N GLY A 120 19.87 -7.24 -6.04
CA GLY A 120 18.97 -8.04 -6.87
C GLY A 120 19.66 -8.72 -8.05
#